data_AF-A0A1Q7QJ54-F1
#
_entry.id   AF-A0A1Q7QJ54-F1
#
_cell.length_a   1.000
_cell.length_b   1.000
_cell.length_c   1.000
_cell.angle_alpha   90.00
_cell.angle_beta   90.00
_cell.angle_gamma   90.00
#
_symmetry.space_group_name_H-M   'P 1'
#
loop_
_entity.id
_entity.type
_entity.pdbx_description
1 polymer ?
#
loop_
_entity_poly.entity_id
_entity_poly.type
_entity_poly.pdbx_seq_one_letter_code
_entity_poly.pdbx_strand_id
1 'polypeptide(L)' 'MPTTSTDRKQLVEIDGKKFLFQHGYRFGKVTYITRLPIEKSMTVFTPGHLSAEEVAAVVRGDNPWMLE' A
#
# COMPACT_ATOMS: atom_id res chain seq x y z
N MET A 1 15.69 -1.09 23.30
CA MET A 1 15.33 -1.71 22.00
C MET A 1 14.81 -0.58 21.13
N PRO A 2 15.32 -0.35 19.92
CA PRO A 2 14.80 0.71 19.08
C PRO A 2 13.34 0.36 18.75
N THR A 3 12.46 1.26 19.14
CA THR A 3 11.02 1.25 18.93
C THR A 3 10.74 0.91 17.47
N THR A 4 10.14 -0.25 17.20
CA THR A 4 9.45 -0.52 15.95
C THR A 4 8.45 0.62 15.77
N SER A 5 8.81 1.61 14.94
CA SER A 5 7.94 2.73 14.64
C SER A 5 6.75 2.14 13.91
N THR A 6 5.65 2.05 14.65
CA THR A 6 4.38 1.54 14.20
C THR A 6 3.97 2.28 12.92
N ASP A 7 3.72 1.54 11.85
CA ASP A 7 2.40 0.96 11.62
C ASP A 7 1.28 2.01 11.47
N ARG A 8 1.57 3.24 11.05
CA ARG A 8 0.48 4.10 10.55
C ARG A 8 0.09 3.61 9.16
N LYS A 9 -0.77 2.60 9.15
CA LYS A 9 -1.60 2.25 8.00
C LYS A 9 -2.28 3.54 7.52
N GLN A 10 -1.91 4.00 6.34
CA GLN A 10 -2.46 5.20 5.73
C GLN A 10 -3.57 4.82 4.78
N LEU A 11 -4.71 5.49 4.90
CA LEU A 11 -5.83 5.34 3.99
C LEU A 11 -5.66 6.32 2.83
N VAL A 12 -5.82 5.83 1.61
CA VAL A 12 -5.87 6.64 0.39
C VAL A 12 -7.06 6.19 -0.45
N GLU A 13 -7.67 7.12 -1.17
CA GLU A 13 -8.68 6.82 -2.17
C GLU A 13 -8.08 7.02 -3.56
N ILE A 14 -8.17 5.98 -4.38
CA ILE A 14 -7.64 5.94 -5.75
C ILE A 14 -8.80 5.52 -6.64
N ASP A 15 -9.20 6.40 -7.55
CA ASP A 15 -10.26 6.18 -8.54
C ASP A 15 -11.56 5.62 -7.91
N GLY A 16 -11.98 6.20 -6.79
CA GLY A 16 -13.18 5.83 -6.04
C GLY A 16 -13.06 4.56 -5.18
N LYS A 17 -11.87 3.95 -5.12
CA LYS A 17 -11.57 2.75 -4.33
C LYS A 17 -10.65 3.09 -3.17
N LYS A 18 -10.91 2.50 -2.01
CA LYS A 18 -10.14 2.73 -0.80
C LYS A 18 -9.00 1.73 -0.69
N PHE A 19 -7.82 2.23 -0.38
CA PHE A 19 -6.62 1.46 -0.18
C PHE A 19 -5.99 1.82 1.15
N LEU A 20 -5.48 0.80 1.83
CA LEU A 20 -4.70 0.93 3.03
C LEU A 20 -3.27 0.57 2.69
N PHE A 21 -2.33 1.49 2.88
CA PHE A 21 -0.92 1.16 2.68
C PHE A 21 -0.11 1.37 3.96
N GLN A 22 0.97 0.61 4.09
CA GLN A 22 1.87 0.68 5.23
C GLN A 22 3.30 0.38 4.81
N HIS A 23 4.25 1.04 5.47
CA HIS A 23 5.67 0.78 5.27
C HIS A 23 6.12 -0.42 6.10
N GLY A 24 7.05 -1.18 5.55
CA GLY A 24 7.72 -2.25 6.26
C GLY A 24 9.12 -2.49 5.74
N TYR A 25 9.69 -3.60 6.19
CA TYR A 25 11.03 -4.02 5.82
C TYR A 25 11.01 -5.49 5.39
N ARG A 26 10.93 -5.74 4.09
CA ARG A 26 11.02 -7.09 3.50
C ARG A 26 11.97 -6.99 2.32
N PHE A 27 13.15 -7.63 2.45
CA PHE A 27 14.26 -7.51 1.49
C PHE A 27 14.73 -6.06 1.23
N GLY A 28 14.61 -5.19 2.24
CA GLY A 28 14.83 -3.74 2.12
C GLY A 28 13.59 -2.96 2.53
N LYS A 29 13.53 -1.66 2.19
CA LYS A 29 12.33 -0.84 2.39
C LYS A 29 11.22 -1.30 1.44
N VAL A 30 10.00 -1.46 1.94
CA VAL A 30 8.85 -1.90 1.15
C VAL A 30 7.58 -1.17 1.61
N THR A 31 6.63 -1.00 0.70
CA THR A 31 5.27 -0.53 0.97
C THR A 31 4.29 -1.62 0.64
N TYR A 32 3.50 -2.04 1.62
CA TYR A 32 2.37 -2.95 1.43
C TYR A 32 1.14 -2.11 1.08
N ILE A 33 0.39 -2.50 0.06
CA ILE A 33 -0.81 -1.81 -0.40
C ILE A 33 -1.95 -2.82 -0.43
N THR A 34 -2.99 -2.59 0.37
CA THR A 34 -4.15 -3.46 0.53
C THR A 34 -5.40 -2.73 0.05
N ARG A 35 -6.18 -3.33 -0.85
CA ARG A 35 -7.48 -2.79 -1.25
C ARG A 35 -8.55 -3.09 -0.21
N LEU A 36 -9.45 -2.13 0.01
CA LEU A 36 -10.64 -2.26 0.84
C LEU A 36 -11.93 -2.37 -0.02
N PRO A 37 -12.98 -3.07 0.47
CA PRO A 37 -13.01 -3.88 1.69
C PRO A 37 -12.13 -5.15 1.58
N ILE A 38 -11.71 -5.68 2.73
CA ILE A 38 -10.71 -6.78 2.84
C ILE A 38 -11.30 -8.15 2.40
N GLU A 39 -12.54 -8.21 1.95
CA GLU A 39 -13.27 -9.45 1.64
C GLU A 39 -12.54 -10.36 0.63
N LYS A 40 -11.79 -9.78 -0.32
CA LYS A 40 -10.92 -10.52 -1.26
C LYS A 40 -9.43 -10.55 -0.88
N SER A 41 -9.04 -9.93 0.24
CA SER A 41 -7.66 -9.81 0.74
C SER A 41 -6.63 -9.49 -0.37
N MET A 42 -6.92 -8.47 -1.17
CA MET A 42 -6.04 -8.05 -2.27
C MET A 42 -4.92 -7.17 -1.71
N THR A 43 -3.74 -7.75 -1.47
CA THR A 43 -2.56 -7.04 -0.98
C THR A 43 -1.37 -7.28 -1.90
N VAL A 44 -0.70 -6.19 -2.27
CA VAL A 44 0.57 -6.21 -2.99
C VAL A 44 1.65 -5.55 -2.15
N PHE A 45 2.90 -5.77 -2.52
CA PHE A 45 4.02 -5.04 -1.95
C PHE A 45 4.89 -4.48 -3.07
N THR A 46 5.42 -3.28 -2.85
CA THR A 46 6.30 -2.59 -3.80
C THR A 46 7.55 -2.07 -3.08
N PRO A 47 8.74 -2.14 -3.70
CA PRO A 47 9.96 -1.61 -3.10
C PRO A 47 9.86 -0.12 -2.75
N GLY A 48 10.53 0.28 -1.68
CA GLY A 48 10.57 1.66 -1.20
C GLY A 48 9.51 1.97 -0.15
N HIS A 49 9.68 3.10 0.55
CA HIS A 49 8.68 3.68 1.43
C HIS A 49 7.99 4.79 0.66
N LEU A 50 6.85 4.46 0.07
CA LEU A 50 6.13 5.33 -0.85
C LEU A 50 5.20 6.28 -0.11
N SER A 51 5.07 7.49 -0.64
CA SER A 51 3.99 8.42 -0.31
C SER A 51 2.65 7.96 -0.89
N ALA A 52 1.55 8.61 -0.49
CA ALA A 52 0.22 8.31 -1.01
C ALA A 52 0.11 8.54 -2.54
N GLU A 53 0.78 9.57 -3.07
CA GLU A 53 0.79 9.87 -4.50
C GLU A 53 1.53 8.79 -5.29
N GLU A 54 2.67 8.33 -4.78
CA GLU A 54 3.44 7.23 -5.37
C GLU A 54 2.68 5.90 -5.30
N VAL A 55 1.96 5.63 -4.19
CA VAL A 55 1.06 4.46 -4.09
C VAL A 55 -0.03 4.53 -5.17
N ALA A 56 -0.62 5.70 -5.41
CA ALA A 56 -1.62 5.87 -6.46
C ALA A 56 -1.03 5.63 -7.85
N ALA A 57 0.19 6.08 -8.12
CA ALA A 57 0.90 5.81 -9.36
C ALA A 57 1.19 4.31 -9.55
N VAL A 58 1.67 3.63 -8.51
CA VAL A 58 1.95 2.17 -8.53
C VAL A 58 0.68 1.36 -8.73
N VAL A 59 -0.43 1.72 -8.09
CA VAL A 59 -1.71 1.03 -8.29
C VAL A 59 -2.20 1.20 -9.73
N ARG A 60 -2.09 2.40 -10.31
CA ARG A 60 -2.51 2.64 -11.70
C ARG A 60 -1.60 1.99 -12.75
N GLY A 61 -0.29 1.98 -12.50
CA GLY A 61 0.71 1.47 -13.44
C GLY A 61 0.91 -0.04 -13.32
N ASP A 62 1.27 -0.51 -12.13
CA ASP A 62 1.76 -1.88 -11.93
C ASP A 62 0.63 -2.82 -11.52
N ASN A 63 -0.41 -2.32 -10.84
CA ASN A 63 -1.49 -3.13 -10.29
C ASN A 63 -2.89 -2.62 -10.69
N PRO A 64 -3.15 -2.33 -11.98
CA PRO A 64 -4.42 -1.73 -12.42
C PRO A 64 -5.63 -2.64 -12.13
N TRP A 65 -5.43 -3.96 -12.05
CA TRP A 65 -6.44 -4.95 -11.64
C TRP A 65 -6.98 -4.72 -10.22
N MET A 66 -6.24 -4.01 -9.36
CA MET A 66 -6.76 -3.58 -8.07
C MET A 66 -7.82 -2.48 -8.20
N LEU A 67 -7.93 -1.85 -9.37
CA LEU A 67 -8.95 -0.85 -9.70
C LEU A 67 -10.15 -1.44 -10.44
N GLU A 68 -10.28 -2.76 -10.56
CA GLU A 68 -11.42 -3.47 -11.17
C GLU A 68 -12.50 -3.89 -10.16
#